data_AF-E3LZV7-F1
#
_entry.id   AF-E3LZV7-F1
#
_cell.length_a   1.000
_cell.length_b   1.000
_cell.length_c   1.000
_cell.angle_alpha   90.00
_cell.angle_beta   90.00
_cell.angle_gamma   90.00
#
_symmetry.space_group_name_H-M   'P 1'
#
loop_
_entity.id
_entity.type
_entity.pdbx_description
1 polymer ?
#
loop_
_entity_poly.entity_id
_entity_poly.type
_entity_poly.pdbx_seq_one_letter_code
_entity_poly.pdbx_strand_id
1 'polypeptide(L)'
;MADLKLSFLGFLIINSFFLNLTGIFTSNWVIGSSWNQGLVLNDDNVNFFAAIFMFVTLAVSVILVIMYSFIYFQTRDGDYPDGLRKWFRINSLFSVVNVILTSIAIILVRPVAYRSEYYTLGFSAWLCLISSVMATAIAATSVYIASEEF
;
A
#
# COMPACT_ATOMS: atom_id res chain seq x y z
N MET A 1 6.55 0.64 26.83
CA MET A 1 5.27 0.55 26.09
C MET A 1 5.36 1.17 24.69
N ALA A 2 6.14 2.24 24.48
CA ALA A 2 6.37 2.83 23.15
C ALA A 2 7.00 1.84 22.14
N ASP A 3 7.91 0.97 22.59
CA ASP A 3 8.60 0.00 21.72
C ASP A 3 7.68 -1.03 21.07
N LEU A 4 6.63 -1.46 21.78
CA LEU A 4 5.67 -2.44 21.23
C LEU A 4 4.80 -1.81 20.14
N LYS A 5 4.33 -0.57 20.36
CA LYS A 5 3.52 0.18 19.40
C LYS A 5 4.31 0.48 18.13
N LEU A 6 5.56 0.91 18.29
CA LEU A 6 6.48 1.17 17.18
C LEU A 6 6.80 -0.11 16.40
N SER A 7 7.10 -1.20 17.11
CA SER A 7 7.39 -2.51 16.49
C SER A 7 6.17 -3.05 15.72
N PHE A 8 4.97 -2.89 16.27
CA PHE A 8 3.72 -3.26 15.59
C PHE A 8 3.49 -2.43 14.33
N LEU A 9 3.71 -1.11 14.39
CA LEU A 9 3.63 -0.23 13.23
C LEU A 9 4.63 -0.65 12.13
N GLY A 10 5.88 -0.95 12.51
CA GLY A 10 6.90 -1.45 11.59
C GLY A 10 6.51 -2.76 10.92
N PHE A 11 5.98 -3.70 11.69
CA PHE A 11 5.47 -4.96 11.18
C PHE A 11 4.38 -4.72 10.12
N LEU A 12 3.42 -3.83 10.39
CA LEU A 12 2.37 -3.51 9.43
C LEU A 12 2.93 -2.89 8.14
N ILE A 13 3.83 -1.91 8.25
CA ILE A 13 4.42 -1.21 7.11
C ILE A 13 5.21 -2.17 6.21
N ILE A 14 6.06 -3.02 6.80
CA ILE A 14 6.89 -3.95 6.04
C ILE A 14 6.02 -5.00 5.32
N ASN A 15 5.04 -5.58 6.00
CA ASN A 15 4.15 -6.56 5.37
C ASN A 15 3.26 -5.93 4.29
N SER A 16 2.70 -4.74 4.55
CA SER A 16 1.94 -3.98 3.56
C SER A 16 2.79 -3.70 2.31
N PHE A 17 4.06 -3.29 2.49
CA PHE A 17 4.99 -3.06 1.39
C PHE A 17 5.23 -4.32 0.56
N PHE A 18 5.56 -5.46 1.19
CA PHE A 18 5.82 -6.70 0.44
C PHE A 18 4.57 -7.24 -0.27
N LEU A 19 3.39 -7.15 0.35
CA LEU A 19 2.12 -7.52 -0.29
C LEU A 19 1.82 -6.62 -1.50
N ASN A 20 2.07 -5.31 -1.39
CA ASN A 20 1.88 -4.40 -2.51
C ASN A 20 2.89 -4.67 -3.63
N LEU A 21 4.16 -4.82 -3.28
CA LEU A 21 5.24 -5.13 -4.23
C LEU A 21 4.96 -6.42 -4.99
N THR A 22 4.64 -7.50 -4.27
CA THR A 22 4.32 -8.80 -4.87
C THR A 22 3.06 -8.72 -5.71
N GLY A 23 2.00 -8.05 -5.24
CA GLY A 23 0.78 -7.85 -6.00
C GLY A 23 1.04 -7.11 -7.31
N ILE A 24 1.79 -6.00 -7.29
CA ILE A 24 2.06 -5.20 -8.51
C ILE A 24 2.84 -5.98 -9.56
N PHE A 25 3.90 -6.70 -9.15
CA PHE A 25 4.80 -7.38 -10.09
C PHE A 25 4.36 -8.79 -10.48
N THR A 26 3.39 -9.38 -9.79
CA THR A 26 2.85 -10.70 -10.14
C THR A 26 1.80 -10.58 -11.24
N SER A 27 2.01 -11.30 -12.35
CA SER A 27 1.15 -11.32 -13.54
C SER A 27 -0.16 -12.10 -13.34
N ASN A 28 -0.98 -11.66 -12.38
CA ASN A 28 -2.28 -12.26 -12.04
C ASN A 28 -3.27 -11.23 -11.48
N TRP A 29 -3.40 -10.10 -12.16
CA TRP A 29 -4.35 -9.02 -11.83
C TRP A 29 -5.73 -9.26 -12.45
N VAL A 30 -5.76 -9.76 -13.68
CA VAL A 30 -6.98 -10.15 -14.38
C VAL A 30 -6.81 -11.60 -14.84
N ILE A 31 -7.77 -12.45 -14.50
CA ILE A 31 -7.83 -13.83 -14.93
C ILE A 31 -8.84 -13.91 -16.08
N GLY A 32 -8.38 -14.37 -17.24
CA GLY A 32 -9.22 -14.75 -18.37
C GLY A 32 -9.35 -16.27 -18.51
N SER A 33 -10.11 -16.71 -19.52
CA SER A 33 -10.36 -18.13 -19.81
C SER A 33 -9.09 -18.94 -20.10
N SER A 34 -8.07 -18.30 -20.68
CA SER A 34 -6.89 -18.97 -21.24
C SER A 34 -5.56 -18.27 -20.90
N TRP A 35 -5.60 -17.13 -20.22
CA TRP A 35 -4.41 -16.34 -19.88
C TRP A 35 -4.66 -15.44 -18.67
N ASN A 36 -3.58 -15.13 -17.94
CA ASN A 36 -3.57 -14.18 -16.84
C ASN A 36 -2.83 -12.91 -17.27
N GLN A 37 -3.36 -11.75 -16.90
CA GLN A 37 -2.77 -10.45 -17.18
C GLN A 37 -2.19 -9.82 -15.91
N GLY A 38 -0.98 -9.27 -16.01
CA GLY A 38 -0.42 -8.36 -15.01
C GLY A 38 -0.73 -6.89 -15.30
N LEU A 39 -0.29 -6.01 -14.42
CA LEU A 39 -0.27 -4.58 -14.71
C LEU A 39 0.84 -4.26 -15.71
N VAL A 40 0.52 -3.47 -16.73
CA VAL A 40 1.48 -3.06 -17.76
C VAL A 40 1.35 -1.57 -18.01
N LEU A 41 2.47 -0.86 -17.97
CA LEU A 41 2.58 0.54 -18.38
C LEU A 41 2.72 0.61 -19.91
N ASN A 42 1.61 0.39 -20.61
CA ASN A 42 1.50 0.55 -22.05
C ASN A 42 0.18 1.27 -22.34
N ASP A 43 0.23 2.39 -23.05
CA ASP A 43 -0.93 3.25 -23.36
C ASP A 43 -2.02 2.50 -24.13
N ASP A 44 -1.65 1.47 -24.89
CA ASP A 44 -2.59 0.62 -25.63
C ASP A 44 -3.35 -0.37 -24.72
N ASN A 45 -2.96 -0.49 -23.45
CA ASN A 45 -3.60 -1.39 -22.49
C ASN A 45 -4.79 -0.69 -21.82
N VAL A 46 -5.95 -1.36 -21.83
CA VAL A 46 -7.17 -0.87 -21.14
C VAL A 46 -6.97 -0.63 -19.64
N ASN A 47 -6.00 -1.30 -19.03
CA ASN A 47 -5.67 -1.21 -17.60
C ASN A 47 -4.51 -0.26 -17.32
N PHE A 48 -4.09 0.54 -18.31
CA PHE A 48 -2.96 1.47 -18.20
C PHE A 48 -3.08 2.43 -17.01
N PHE A 49 -4.23 3.09 -16.87
CA PHE A 49 -4.46 4.00 -15.75
C PHE A 49 -4.41 3.28 -14.39
N ALA A 50 -5.02 2.09 -14.29
CA ALA A 50 -4.93 1.28 -13.07
C ALA A 50 -3.48 0.91 -12.74
N ALA A 51 -2.67 0.58 -13.74
CA ALA A 51 -1.25 0.33 -13.57
C ALA A 51 -0.52 1.57 -13.03
N ILE A 52 -0.74 2.76 -13.59
CA ILE A 52 -0.13 4.00 -13.08
C ILE A 52 -0.44 4.19 -11.59
N PHE A 53 -1.71 4.12 -11.20
CA PHE A 53 -2.11 4.30 -9.80
C PHE A 53 -1.40 3.31 -8.86
N MET A 54 -1.27 2.06 -9.28
CA MET A 54 -0.55 1.04 -8.51
C MET A 54 0.96 1.25 -8.47
N PHE A 55 1.60 1.67 -9.55
CA PHE A 55 3.02 2.02 -9.50
C PHE A 55 3.28 3.25 -8.60
N VAL A 56 2.33 4.20 -8.55
CA VAL A 56 2.39 5.31 -7.59
C VAL A 56 2.23 4.79 -6.15
N THR A 57 1.36 3.81 -5.89
CA THR A 57 1.25 3.22 -4.54
C THR A 57 2.55 2.54 -4.11
N LEU A 58 3.29 1.94 -5.04
CA LEU A 58 4.62 1.41 -4.75
C LEU A 58 5.58 2.51 -4.28
N ALA A 59 5.64 3.64 -5.01
CA ALA A 59 6.49 4.76 -4.63
C ALA A 59 6.13 5.31 -3.24
N VAL A 60 4.84 5.47 -2.95
CA VAL A 60 4.34 5.88 -1.63
C VAL A 60 4.71 4.85 -0.55
N SER A 61 4.61 3.56 -0.86
CA SER A 61 4.98 2.48 0.08
C SER A 61 6.48 2.47 0.40
N VAL A 62 7.34 2.78 -0.58
CA VAL A 62 8.79 2.97 -0.34
C VAL A 62 9.03 4.16 0.59
N ILE A 63 8.34 5.29 0.35
CA ILE A 63 8.44 6.47 1.22
C ILE A 63 8.02 6.13 2.66
N LEU A 64 6.93 5.37 2.85
CA LEU A 64 6.50 4.91 4.18
C LEU A 64 7.58 4.09 4.90
N VAL A 65 8.26 3.18 4.19
CA VAL A 65 9.35 2.37 4.76
C VAL A 65 10.54 3.25 5.16
N ILE A 66 10.94 4.20 4.32
CA ILE A 66 12.03 5.13 4.62
C ILE A 66 11.67 6.01 5.82
N MET A 67 10.46 6.55 5.85
CA MET A 67 9.98 7.38 6.95
C MET A 67 9.91 6.61 8.27
N TYR A 68 9.39 5.38 8.24
CA TYR A 68 9.39 4.52 9.42
C TYR A 68 10.82 4.23 9.91
N SER A 69 11.75 3.95 9.00
CA SER A 69 13.15 3.72 9.36
C SER A 69 13.76 4.95 10.04
N PHE A 70 13.50 6.15 9.52
CA PHE A 70 13.93 7.41 10.12
C PHE A 70 13.36 7.59 11.54
N ILE A 71 12.06 7.38 11.73
CA ILE A 71 11.41 7.43 13.05
C ILE A 71 12.07 6.43 14.00
N TYR A 72 12.26 5.18 13.55
CA TYR A 72 12.82 4.10 14.35
C TYR A 72 14.24 4.41 14.83
N PHE A 73 15.11 4.93 13.96
CA PHE A 73 16.47 5.34 14.36
C PHE A 73 16.44 6.51 15.34
N GLN A 74 15.57 7.50 15.11
CA GLN A 74 15.48 8.66 15.99
C GLN A 74 14.95 8.30 17.39
N THR A 75 14.05 7.32 17.50
CA THR A 75 13.59 6.78 18.80
C THR A 75 14.59 5.88 19.49
N ARG A 76 15.56 5.33 18.75
CA ARG A 76 16.59 4.45 19.31
C ARG A 76 17.67 5.23 20.06
N ASP A 77 17.98 6.42 19.57
CA ASP A 77 19.10 7.24 20.05
C ASP A 77 18.71 8.28 21.13
N GLY A 78 17.45 8.32 21.59
CA GLY A 78 17.00 9.21 22.67
C GLY A 78 15.50 9.16 22.97
N ASP A 79 15.07 9.97 23.96
CA ASP A 79 13.66 10.13 24.32
C ASP A 79 12.80 10.63 23.15
N TYR A 80 11.51 10.27 23.14
CA TYR A 80 10.51 10.64 22.14
C TYR A 80 10.46 12.17 21.96
N PRO A 81 11.07 12.75 20.90
CA PRO A 81 11.06 14.19 20.72
C PRO A 81 9.65 14.61 20.29
N ASP A 82 9.14 15.74 20.78
CA ASP A 82 7.83 16.27 20.35
C ASP A 82 7.71 16.44 18.82
N GLY A 83 8.85 16.62 18.14
CA GLY A 83 8.94 16.68 16.68
C GLY A 83 8.58 15.37 15.95
N LEU A 84 8.62 14.22 16.62
CA LEU A 84 8.31 12.92 16.01
C LEU A 84 6.83 12.76 15.65
N ARG A 85 5.93 13.45 16.38
CA ARG A 85 4.48 13.42 16.14
C ARG A 85 4.12 13.85 14.72
N LYS A 86 4.86 14.81 14.16
CA LYS A 86 4.65 15.26 12.76
C LYS A 86 4.93 14.13 11.77
N TRP A 87 5.99 13.34 12.00
CA TRP A 87 6.37 12.25 11.11
C TRP A 87 5.35 11.11 11.13
N PHE A 88 4.79 10.76 12.29
CA PHE A 88 3.69 9.81 12.37
C PHE A 88 2.42 10.29 11.64
N ARG A 89 2.07 11.58 11.76
CA ARG A 89 0.93 12.15 11.01
C ARG A 89 1.17 12.08 9.50
N ILE A 90 2.38 12.35 9.04
CA ILE A 90 2.73 12.24 7.62
C ILE A 90 2.64 10.77 7.16
N ASN A 91 3.11 9.80 7.96
CA ASN A 91 2.94 8.37 7.68
C ASN A 91 1.46 7.99 7.55
N SER A 92 0.60 8.51 8.44
CA SER A 92 -0.84 8.30 8.32
C SER A 92 -1.40 8.85 7.01
N LEU A 93 -1.00 10.05 6.60
CA LEU A 93 -1.48 10.66 5.35
C LEU A 93 -1.06 9.85 4.13
N PHE A 94 0.21 9.44 4.04
CA PHE A 94 0.69 8.59 2.95
C PHE A 94 -0.02 7.22 2.93
N SER A 95 -0.34 6.67 4.09
CA SER A 95 -1.10 5.42 4.18
C SER A 95 -2.52 5.58 3.63
N VAL A 96 -3.21 6.68 3.94
CA VAL A 96 -4.52 7.01 3.36
C VAL A 96 -4.44 7.22 1.85
N VAL A 97 -3.40 7.91 1.37
CA VAL A 97 -3.16 8.07 -0.08
C VAL A 97 -3.00 6.71 -0.74
N ASN A 98 -2.24 5.79 -0.15
CA ASN A 98 -2.12 4.41 -0.64
C ASN A 98 -3.50 3.73 -0.75
N VAL A 99 -4.34 3.81 0.27
CA VAL A 99 -5.69 3.23 0.25
C VAL A 99 -6.53 3.79 -0.91
N ILE A 100 -6.51 5.12 -1.09
CA ILE A 100 -7.28 5.79 -2.15
C ILE A 100 -6.80 5.34 -3.52
N LEU A 101 -5.49 5.38 -3.77
CA LEU A 101 -4.90 5.01 -5.06
C LEU A 101 -5.15 3.53 -5.38
N THR A 102 -4.98 2.62 -4.41
CA THR A 102 -5.28 1.19 -4.61
C THR A 102 -6.77 0.96 -4.91
N SER A 103 -7.67 1.66 -4.21
CA SER A 103 -9.11 1.55 -4.46
C SER A 103 -9.48 2.03 -5.86
N ILE A 104 -8.92 3.18 -6.27
CA ILE A 104 -9.10 3.71 -7.64
C ILE A 104 -8.57 2.70 -8.67
N ALA A 105 -7.39 2.14 -8.46
CA ALA A 105 -6.83 1.15 -9.38
C ALA A 105 -7.74 -0.07 -9.53
N ILE A 106 -8.24 -0.63 -8.43
CA ILE A 106 -9.14 -1.80 -8.46
C ILE A 106 -10.45 -1.49 -9.19
N ILE A 107 -11.01 -0.29 -9.00
CA ILE A 107 -12.22 0.17 -9.71
C ILE A 107 -11.95 0.37 -11.21
N LEU A 108 -10.76 0.87 -11.56
CA LEU A 108 -10.37 1.14 -12.94
C LEU A 108 -9.96 -0.11 -13.71
N VAL A 109 -9.57 -1.19 -13.04
CA VAL A 109 -9.31 -2.47 -13.70
C VAL A 109 -10.60 -2.94 -14.37
N ARG A 110 -10.58 -2.96 -15.71
CA ARG A 110 -11.72 -3.42 -16.50
C ARG A 110 -11.45 -4.84 -16.98
N PRO A 111 -12.27 -5.82 -16.56
CA PRO A 111 -12.32 -7.09 -17.25
C PRO A 111 -12.78 -6.82 -18.69
N VAL A 112 -11.90 -7.05 -19.67
CA VAL A 112 -12.21 -6.82 -21.09
C VAL A 112 -13.25 -7.86 -21.51
N ALA A 113 -14.53 -7.52 -21.54
CA ALA A 113 -15.59 -8.41 -22.01
C ALA A 113 -15.55 -8.56 -23.54
N TYR A 114 -14.54 -9.22 -24.09
CA TYR A 114 -14.58 -9.68 -25.47
C TYR A 114 -15.41 -10.97 -25.52
N ARG A 115 -16.57 -10.90 -26.16
CA ARG A 115 -17.46 -12.03 -26.53
C ARG A 115 -17.44 -13.21 -25.53
N SER A 116 -18.40 -13.23 -24.61
CA SER A 116 -18.76 -14.40 -23.79
C SER A 116 -17.68 -15.02 -22.88
N GLU A 117 -16.51 -14.41 -22.75
CA GLU A 117 -15.50 -14.82 -21.78
C GLU A 117 -15.69 -14.07 -20.45
N TYR A 118 -15.79 -14.83 -19.35
CA TYR A 118 -15.84 -14.27 -18.01
C TYR A 118 -14.42 -13.90 -17.57
N TYR A 119 -14.22 -12.64 -17.21
CA TYR A 119 -12.97 -12.15 -16.65
C TYR A 119 -13.18 -11.77 -15.18
N THR A 120 -12.28 -12.21 -14.31
CA THR A 120 -12.36 -11.97 -12.87
C THR A 120 -11.08 -11.33 -12.34
N LEU A 121 -11.17 -10.64 -11.19
CA LEU A 121 -9.99 -10.16 -10.48
C LEU A 121 -9.12 -11.33 -10.03
N GLY A 122 -7.84 -11.26 -10.37
CA GLY A 122 -6.86 -12.27 -10.01
C GLY A 122 -6.27 -12.07 -8.62
N PHE A 123 -5.50 -13.05 -8.17
CA PHE A 123 -4.92 -13.08 -6.82
C PHE A 123 -4.04 -11.85 -6.52
N SER A 124 -3.34 -11.30 -7.51
CA SER A 124 -2.50 -10.11 -7.32
C SER A 124 -3.30 -8.88 -6.89
N ALA A 125 -4.50 -8.69 -7.44
CA ALA A 125 -5.38 -7.59 -7.05
C ALA A 125 -5.84 -7.75 -5.59
N TRP A 126 -6.11 -8.98 -5.17
CA TRP A 126 -6.45 -9.30 -3.78
C TRP A 126 -5.28 -9.07 -2.82
N LEU A 127 -4.04 -9.38 -3.22
CA LEU A 127 -2.84 -9.05 -2.42
C LEU A 127 -2.72 -7.53 -2.18
N CYS A 128 -2.91 -6.74 -3.24
CA CYS A 128 -2.89 -5.28 -3.12
C CYS A 128 -4.07 -4.75 -2.28
N LEU A 129 -5.23 -5.38 -2.33
CA LEU A 129 -6.36 -5.05 -1.46
C LEU A 129 -6.06 -5.38 0.02
N ILE A 130 -5.45 -6.52 0.32
CA ILE A 130 -5.01 -6.84 1.69
C ILE A 130 -3.96 -5.83 2.15
N SER A 131 -3.02 -5.46 1.28
CA SER A 131 -2.04 -4.42 1.56
C SER A 131 -2.70 -3.08 1.89
N SER A 132 -3.78 -2.69 1.20
CA SER A 132 -4.50 -1.44 1.49
C SER A 132 -5.29 -1.51 2.81
N VAL A 133 -5.83 -2.68 3.17
CA VAL A 133 -6.41 -2.90 4.50
C VAL A 133 -5.35 -2.71 5.59
N MET A 134 -4.14 -3.24 5.39
CA MET A 134 -3.01 -2.99 6.30
C MET A 134 -2.61 -1.50 6.33
N ALA A 135 -2.63 -0.80 5.19
CA ALA A 135 -2.41 0.65 5.14
C ALA A 135 -3.43 1.43 5.97
N THR A 136 -4.68 0.97 6.04
CA THR A 136 -5.70 1.55 6.92
C THR A 136 -5.32 1.36 8.40
N ALA A 137 -4.84 0.17 8.77
CA ALA A 137 -4.33 -0.08 10.12
C ALA A 137 -3.08 0.75 10.45
N ILE A 138 -2.18 0.97 9.49
CA ILE A 138 -1.01 1.84 9.62
C ILE A 138 -1.45 3.29 9.88
N ALA A 139 -2.47 3.77 9.15
CA ALA A 139 -3.03 5.10 9.37
C ALA A 139 -3.59 5.25 10.79
N ALA A 140 -4.45 4.33 11.21
CA ALA A 140 -5.05 4.35 12.55
C ALA A 140 -4.00 4.28 13.67
N THR A 141 -3.04 3.37 13.57
CA THR A 141 -1.97 3.22 14.57
C THR A 141 -1.02 4.41 14.60
N SER A 142 -0.68 4.99 13.44
CA SER A 142 0.15 6.18 13.37
C SER A 142 -0.51 7.40 14.02
N VAL A 143 -1.81 7.60 13.80
CA VAL A 143 -2.57 8.68 14.45
C VAL A 143 -2.66 8.45 15.96
N TYR A 144 -2.94 7.22 16.37
CA TYR A 144 -3.01 6.85 17.79
C TYR A 144 -1.69 7.16 18.51
N ILE A 145 -0.55 6.71 17.98
CA ILE A 145 0.78 7.00 18.54
C ILE A 145 1.07 8.51 18.55
N ALA A 146 0.64 9.25 17.53
CA ALA A 146 0.83 10.70 17.49
C ALA A 146 -0.06 11.48 18.46
N SER A 147 -1.14 10.86 18.95
CA SER A 147 -2.15 11.49 19.82
C SER A 147 -1.95 11.22 21.30
N GLU A 148 -1.31 10.12 21.68
CA GLU A 148 -0.95 9.87 23.07
C GLU A 148 0.14 10.85 23.50
N GLU A 149 -0.16 11.62 24.54
CA GLU A 149 0.84 12.39 25.29
C GLU A 149 1.69 11.38 26.07
N PHE A 150 2.97 11.27 25.71
CA PHE A 150 4.00 10.66 26.56
C PHE A 150 4.50 11.69 27.57
#